data_AF-A0A9E5NFX0-F1
#
_entry.id   AF-A0A9E5NFX0-F1
#
_cell.length_a   1.000
_cell.length_b   1.000
_cell.length_c   1.000
_cell.angle_alpha   90.00
_cell.angle_beta   90.00
_cell.angle_gamma   90.00
#
_symmetry.space_group_name_H-M   'P 1'
#
loop_
_entity.id
_entity.type
_entity.pdbx_description
1 polymer ?
#
loop_
_entity_poly.entity_id
_entity_poly.type
_entity_poly.pdbx_seq_one_letter_code
_entity_poly.pdbx_strand_id
1 'polypeptide(L)' 'MIIDAYTHILPQKYQAGLEKKVTDRDGSLNSVRYAQTIPTLVDVEARFRVMDGFDDYIQVVSVASPPI' A
#
# COMPACT_ATOMS: atom_id res chain seq x y z
N MET A 1 -1.37 -14.55 18.62
CA MET A 1 -2.03 -14.24 17.34
C MET A 1 -2.73 -12.89 17.36
N ILE A 2 -2.22 -11.94 16.58
CA ILE A 2 -2.80 -10.62 16.32
C ILE A 2 -3.21 -10.58 14.86
N ILE A 3 -4.44 -10.15 14.57
CA ILE A 3 -4.95 -9.99 13.20
C ILE A 3 -5.25 -8.52 12.95
N ASP A 4 -4.46 -7.88 12.10
CA ASP A 4 -4.75 -6.57 11.53
C ASP A 4 -5.64 -6.76 10.30
N ALA A 5 -6.93 -6.49 10.50
CA ALA A 5 -7.97 -6.69 9.52
C ALA A 5 -8.22 -5.47 8.63
N TYR A 6 -7.53 -4.35 8.87
CA TYR A 6 -7.75 -3.11 8.12
C TYR A 6 -6.45 -2.42 7.75
N THR A 7 -5.73 -3.06 6.84
CA THR A 7 -4.48 -2.53 6.30
C THR A 7 -4.45 -2.60 4.79
N HIS A 8 -3.57 -1.80 4.21
CA HIS A 8 -3.53 -1.55 2.78
C HIS A 8 -2.18 -1.90 2.15
N ILE A 9 -2.23 -2.29 0.89
CA ILE A 9 -1.10 -2.47 -0.02
C ILE A 9 -1.38 -1.72 -1.34
N LEU A 10 -0.32 -1.29 -2.00
CA LEU A 10 -0.35 -0.66 -3.31
C LEU A 10 0.68 -1.34 -4.24
N PRO A 11 0.33 -2.49 -4.84
CA PRO A 11 1.26 -3.25 -5.66
C PRO A 11 1.80 -2.42 -6.83
N GLN A 12 3.09 -2.52 -7.12
CA GLN A 12 3.75 -1.69 -8.13
C GLN A 12 3.07 -1.76 -9.51
N LYS A 13 2.62 -2.95 -9.93
CA LYS A 13 1.89 -3.14 -11.20
C LYS A 13 0.53 -2.44 -11.21
N TYR A 14 -0.16 -2.43 -10.07
CA TYR A 14 -1.43 -1.73 -9.91
C TYR A 14 -1.23 -0.22 -9.99
N GLN A 15 -0.25 0.32 -9.26
CA GLN A 15 0.09 1.74 -9.28
C GLN A 15 0.46 2.22 -10.68
N ALA A 16 1.32 1.48 -11.40
CA ALA A 16 1.68 1.81 -12.78
C ALA A 16 0.48 1.76 -13.74
N GLY A 17 -0.51 0.89 -13.48
CA GLY A 17 -1.76 0.84 -14.23
C GLY A 17 -2.68 2.03 -13.92
N LEU A 18 -2.77 2.42 -12.66
CA LEU A 18 -3.53 3.58 -12.19
C LEU A 18 -3.00 4.88 -12.82
N GLU A 19 -1.69 5.10 -12.75
CA GLU A 19 -1.03 6.30 -13.29
C GLU A 19 -1.24 6.46 -14.81
N LYS A 20 -1.34 5.35 -15.54
CA LYS A 20 -1.66 5.36 -16.98
C LYS A 20 -3.12 5.70 -17.27
N LYS A 21 -4.05 5.30 -16.40
CA LYS A 21 -5.50 5.46 -16.62
C LYS A 21 -6.07 6.74 -16.02
N VAL A 22 -5.45 7.26 -14.97
CA VAL A 22 -5.95 8.40 -14.20
C VAL A 22 -4.93 9.53 -14.30
N THR A 23 -5.12 10.40 -15.28
CA THR A 23 -4.22 11.53 -15.58
C THR A 23 -4.55 12.79 -14.77
N ASP A 24 -5.79 12.91 -14.29
CA ASP A 24 -6.32 14.15 -13.72
C ASP A 24 -6.48 14.08 -12.19
N ARG A 25 -5.56 13.38 -11.52
CA ARG A 25 -5.55 13.33 -10.04
C ARG A 25 -5.17 14.69 -9.47
N ASP A 26 -5.91 15.15 -8.47
CA ASP A 26 -5.52 16.31 -7.69
C ASP A 26 -4.21 16.02 -6.93
N GLY A 27 -3.12 16.66 -7.37
CA GLY A 27 -1.78 16.52 -6.79
C GLY A 27 -1.63 17.06 -5.37
N SER A 28 -2.66 17.75 -4.84
CA SER A 28 -2.73 18.16 -3.44
C SER A 28 -3.09 16.99 -2.51
N LEU A 29 -3.71 15.94 -3.04
CA LEU A 29 -4.12 14.78 -2.25
C LEU A 29 -2.91 13.96 -1.82
N ASN A 30 -2.85 13.65 -0.52
CA ASN A 30 -1.79 12.80 0.05
C ASN A 30 -1.73 11.41 -0.61
N SER A 31 -2.86 10.88 -1.08
CA SER A 31 -2.93 9.59 -1.77
C SER A 31 -2.15 9.53 -3.08
N VAL A 32 -1.78 10.67 -3.66
CA VAL A 32 -0.92 10.72 -4.85
C VAL A 32 0.55 10.43 -4.48
N ARG A 33 0.93 10.71 -3.22
CA ARG A 33 2.33 10.63 -2.75
C ARG A 33 2.64 9.36 -1.97
N TYR A 34 1.63 8.61 -1.50
CA TYR A 34 1.85 7.44 -0.64
C TYR A 34 2.78 6.38 -1.25
N ALA A 35 2.70 6.14 -2.56
CA ALA A 35 3.62 5.23 -3.25
C ALA A 35 5.09 5.66 -3.13
N GLN A 36 5.35 6.96 -2.99
CA GLN A 36 6.69 7.54 -2.90
C GLN A 36 7.17 7.67 -1.45
N THR A 37 6.25 7.89 -0.51
CA THR A 37 6.58 8.22 0.89
C THR A 37 6.45 7.05 1.86
N ILE A 38 5.75 5.96 1.48
CA ILE A 38 5.50 4.80 2.33
C ILE A 38 6.04 3.54 1.65
N PRO A 39 7.33 3.19 1.84
CA PRO A 39 7.96 2.06 1.14
C PRO A 39 7.24 0.72 1.35
N THR A 40 6.79 0.44 2.59
CA THR A 40 6.08 -0.80 2.96
C THR A 40 4.66 -0.91 2.38
N LEU A 41 4.18 0.14 1.71
CA LEU A 41 2.93 0.11 0.97
C LEU A 41 3.12 -0.54 -0.41
N VAL A 42 4.30 -0.41 -1.02
CA VAL A 42 4.59 -0.88 -2.39
C VAL A 42 5.54 -2.08 -2.40
N ASP A 43 6.51 -2.11 -1.49
CA ASP A 43 7.51 -3.17 -1.33
C ASP A 43 7.06 -4.17 -0.24
N VAL A 44 6.65 -5.36 -0.70
CA VAL A 44 6.18 -6.45 0.15
C VAL A 44 7.31 -7.03 1.01
N GLU A 45 8.53 -7.06 0.51
CA GLU A 45 9.68 -7.59 1.26
C GLU A 45 10.06 -6.63 2.39
N ALA A 46 10.03 -5.32 2.13
CA ALA A 46 10.21 -4.32 3.19
C ALA A 46 9.12 -4.42 4.26
N ARG A 47 7.89 -4.73 3.85
CA ARG A 47 6.78 -4.93 4.77
C ARG A 47 6.98 -6.17 5.64
N PHE A 48 7.36 -7.31 5.07
CA PHE A 48 7.60 -8.54 5.83
C PHE A 48 8.71 -8.35 6.86
N ARG A 49 9.82 -7.68 6.51
CA ARG A 49 10.88 -7.36 7.49
C ARG A 49 10.38 -6.59 8.72
N VAL A 50 9.37 -5.74 8.55
CA VAL A 50 8.74 -5.03 9.69
C VAL A 50 7.81 -5.97 10.45
N MET A 51 7.05 -6.81 9.76
CA MET A 51 6.14 -7.79 10.37
C MET A 51 6.88 -8.86 11.17
N ASP A 52 8.07 -9.27 10.73
CA ASP A 52 8.91 -10.28 11.42
C ASP A 52 9.33 -9.86 12.84
N GLY A 53 9.18 -8.57 13.19
CA GLY A 53 9.38 -8.07 14.55
C GLY A 53 8.21 -8.34 15.50
N PHE A 54 7.11 -8.93 15.03
CA PHE A 54 5.90 -9.17 15.79
C PHE A 54 5.47 -10.64 15.70
N ASP A 55 5.57 -11.37 16.82
CA ASP A 55 5.16 -12.77 16.89
C ASP A 55 3.66 -12.96 16.62
N ASP A 56 3.33 -13.97 15.81
CA ASP A 56 1.98 -14.32 15.38
C ASP A 56 1.15 -13.15 14.80
N TYR A 57 1.78 -12.20 14.12
CA TYR A 57 1.11 -11.06 13.49
C TYR A 57 0.68 -11.34 12.05
N ILE A 58 -0.63 -11.24 11.78
CA ILE A 58 -1.23 -11.50 10.48
C ILE A 58 -1.92 -10.23 9.98
N GLN A 59 -1.80 -9.95 8.69
CA GLN A 59 -2.44 -8.83 8.02
C GLN A 59 -3.39 -9.32 6.93
N VAL A 60 -4.64 -8.87 6.98
CA VAL A 60 -5.60 -8.99 5.87
C VAL A 60 -5.52 -7.69 5.07
N VAL A 61 -4.93 -7.76 3.87
CA VAL A 61 -4.64 -6.58 3.06
C VAL A 61 -5.77 -6.25 2.08
N SER A 62 -6.01 -4.95 1.91
CA SER A 62 -6.87 -4.36 0.89
C SER A 62 -6.07 -3.39 0.00
N VAL A 63 -6.60 -2.99 -1.15
CA VAL A 63 -5.89 -2.04 -2.02
C VAL A 63 -6.02 -0.62 -1.49
N ALA A 64 -4.91 0.12 -1.41
CA ALA A 64 -4.89 1.50 -0.96
C ALA A 64 -5.66 2.43 -1.91
N SER A 65 -6.19 3.54 -1.37
CA SER A 65 -6.87 4.57 -2.16
C SER A 65 -5.94 5.20 -3.21
N PRO A 66 -6.45 5.50 -4.42
CA PRO A 66 -7.86 5.42 -4.84
C PRO A 66 -8.26 3.99 -5.25
N PRO A 67 -9.48 3.53 -4.89
CA PRO A 67 -10.04 2.35 -5.52
C PRO A 67 -10.32 2.67 -7.00
N ILE A 68 -9.74 1.88 -7.90
CA ILE A 68 -10.14 1.83 -9.33
C ILE A 68 -11.48 1.12 -9.45
#